data_AF-A0A815PJ05-F1
#
_entry.id   AF-A0A815PJ05-F1
#
_cell.length_a   1.000
_cell.length_b   1.000
_cell.length_c   1.000
_cell.angle_alpha   90.00
_cell.angle_beta   90.00
_cell.angle_gamma   90.00
#
_symmetry.space_group_name_H-M   'P 1'
#
loop_
_entity.id
_entity.type
_entity.pdbx_description
1 polymer ?
#
loop_
_entity_poly.entity_id
_entity_poly.type
_entity_poly.pdbx_seq_one_letter_code
_entity_poly.pdbx_strand_id
1 'polypeptide(L)'
;MIAHSANTTSTITITTTTTSEITTIINTMRIIPNIPVDARWAQNGVTVAGGHGKGSGINQLDGPSGLFVDDDQTMVIADYYNHRITQ
;
A
#
# COMPACT_ATOMS: atom_id res chain seq x y z
N MET A 1 -13.49 -13.79 -24.97
CA MET A 1 -14.04 -13.97 -23.61
C MET A 1 -12.95 -14.61 -22.77
N ILE A 2 -12.19 -13.82 -22.00
CA ILE A 2 -11.03 -14.32 -21.24
C ILE A 2 -11.51 -14.65 -19.82
N ALA A 3 -11.41 -15.92 -19.43
CA ALA A 3 -11.74 -16.41 -18.10
C ALA A 3 -10.82 -15.73 -17.07
N HIS A 4 -11.42 -15.04 -16.08
CA HIS A 4 -10.71 -14.44 -14.96
C HIS A 4 -10.40 -15.51 -13.90
N SER A 5 -9.23 -15.39 -13.27
CA SER A 5 -8.55 -16.45 -12.52
C SER A 5 -9.31 -17.00 -11.32
N ALA A 6 -9.11 -18.28 -11.04
CA ALA A 6 -9.60 -18.95 -9.84
C ALA A 6 -8.91 -18.42 -8.58
N ASN A 7 -9.66 -18.25 -7.49
CA ASN A 7 -9.10 -17.99 -6.17
C ASN A 7 -8.26 -19.18 -5.73
N THR A 8 -6.96 -18.98 -5.55
CA THR A 8 -6.05 -20.00 -5.01
C THR A 8 -5.97 -19.83 -3.50
N THR A 9 -6.50 -20.77 -2.73
CA THR A 9 -6.30 -20.83 -1.27
C THR A 9 -5.00 -21.56 -0.98
N SER A 10 -4.04 -20.88 -0.33
CA SER A 10 -2.83 -21.50 0.20
C SER A 10 -3.03 -21.82 1.68
N THR A 11 -2.99 -23.10 2.05
CA THR A 11 -3.07 -23.53 3.46
C THR A 11 -1.67 -23.58 4.06
N ILE A 12 -1.45 -22.91 5.20
CA ILE A 12 -0.22 -23.02 5.98
C ILE A 12 -0.51 -23.86 7.22
N THR A 13 0.16 -25.00 7.37
CA THR A 13 0.07 -25.84 8.57
C THR A 13 1.09 -25.36 9.60
N ILE A 14 0.62 -24.89 10.75
CA ILE A 14 1.47 -24.44 11.86
C ILE A 14 1.35 -25.46 12.99
N THR A 15 2.45 -26.11 13.36
CA THR A 15 2.50 -27.04 14.50
C THR A 15 3.12 -26.32 15.69
N THR A 16 2.33 -26.03 16.72
CA THR A 16 2.81 -25.48 18.00
C THR A 16 2.15 -26.24 19.15
N THR A 17 2.80 -26.24 20.31
CA THR A 17 2.34 -26.98 21.50
C THR A 17 1.62 -26.10 22.50
N THR A 18 1.65 -24.78 22.33
CA THR A 18 0.99 -23.85 23.25
C THR A 18 0.17 -22.79 22.53
N THR A 19 -0.97 -22.39 23.12
CA THR A 19 -1.80 -21.30 22.61
C THR A 19 -1.04 -19.96 22.58
N SER A 20 -0.09 -19.75 23.51
CA SER A 20 0.73 -18.54 23.56
C SER A 20 1.65 -18.40 22.33
N GLU A 21 2.22 -19.50 21.84
CA GLU A 21 3.03 -19.48 20.62
C GLU A 21 2.17 -19.17 19.39
N ILE A 22 0.96 -19.73 19.31
CA ILE A 22 -0.01 -19.43 18.24
C ILE A 22 -0.33 -17.93 18.22
N THR A 23 -0.62 -17.33 19.37
CA THR A 23 -0.95 -15.90 19.46
C THR A 23 0.22 -15.02 19.01
N THR A 24 1.45 -15.33 19.46
CA THR A 24 2.64 -14.59 19.04
C THR A 24 2.88 -14.70 17.53
N ILE A 25 2.68 -15.89 16.96
CA ILE A 25 2.84 -16.11 15.52
C ILE A 25 1.80 -15.33 14.71
N ILE A 26 0.52 -15.40 15.09
CA ILE A 26 -0.54 -14.66 14.38
C ILE A 26 -0.27 -13.14 14.41
N ASN A 27 0.15 -12.63 15.57
CA ASN A 27 0.42 -11.19 15.74
C ASN A 27 1.71 -10.73 15.03
N THR A 28 2.60 -11.64 14.63
CA THR A 28 3.85 -11.32 13.92
C THR A 28 3.81 -11.69 12.44
N MET A 29 2.80 -12.45 11.98
CA MET A 29 2.59 -12.73 10.56
C MET A 29 2.11 -11.49 9.82
N ARG A 30 2.91 -11.00 8.87
CA ARG A 30 2.48 -10.00 7.90
C ARG A 30 1.55 -10.67 6.87
N ILE A 31 0.25 -10.49 7.03
CA ILE A 31 -0.73 -10.86 6.00
C ILE A 31 -0.59 -9.84 4.86
N ILE A 32 0.12 -10.21 3.79
CA ILE A 32 0.05 -9.43 2.55
C ILE A 32 -1.39 -9.55 2.04
N PRO A 33 -2.09 -8.43 1.74
CA PRO A 33 -3.41 -8.52 1.14
C PRO A 33 -3.33 -9.38 -0.12
N ASN A 34 -4.35 -10.19 -0.37
CA ASN A 34 -4.44 -10.96 -1.62
C ASN A 34 -4.60 -9.97 -2.77
N ILE A 35 -3.49 -9.51 -3.36
CA ILE A 35 -3.48 -8.60 -4.50
C ILE A 35 -3.68 -9.45 -5.75
N PRO A 36 -4.84 -9.35 -6.43
CA PRO A 36 -5.07 -10.12 -7.65
C PRO A 36 -4.04 -9.75 -8.72
N VAL A 37 -3.65 -10.72 -9.55
CA VAL A 37 -2.71 -10.47 -10.67
C VAL A 37 -3.28 -9.49 -11.70
N ASP A 38 -4.59 -9.33 -11.72
CA ASP A 38 -5.34 -8.40 -12.55
C ASP A 38 -5.79 -7.14 -11.79
N ALA A 39 -5.26 -6.90 -10.59
CA ALA A 39 -5.56 -5.72 -9.79
C ALA A 39 -5.51 -4.46 -10.67
N ARG A 40 -6.59 -3.69 -10.60
CA ARG A 40 -6.71 -2.36 -11.21
C ARG A 40 -6.70 -1.33 -10.10
N TRP A 41 -6.32 -0.11 -10.46
CA TRP A 41 -6.59 1.03 -9.59
C TRP A 41 -8.09 1.04 -9.26
N ALA A 42 -8.43 1.35 -8.00
CA ALA A 42 -9.82 1.37 -7.56
C ALA A 42 -10.58 2.39 -8.42
N GLN A 43 -11.70 1.98 -9.04
CA GLN A 43 -12.49 2.84 -9.93
C GLN A 43 -12.91 4.17 -9.28
N ASN A 44 -12.96 4.22 -7.94
CA ASN A 44 -13.28 5.39 -7.13
C ASN A 44 -12.07 5.93 -6.36
N GLY A 45 -10.86 5.79 -6.90
CA GLY A 45 -9.66 6.35 -6.30
C GLY A 45 -9.76 7.87 -6.17
N VAL A 46 -9.26 8.39 -5.04
CA VAL A 46 -9.17 9.84 -4.79
C VAL A 46 -7.72 10.28 -4.92
N THR A 47 -7.51 11.46 -5.50
CA THR A 47 -6.19 12.11 -5.47
C THR A 47 -5.92 12.59 -4.04
N VAL A 48 -4.90 12.01 -3.40
CA VAL A 48 -4.51 12.34 -2.02
C VAL A 48 -3.36 13.33 -1.94
N ALA A 49 -2.59 13.51 -3.03
CA ALA A 49 -1.57 14.55 -3.14
C ALA A 49 -1.46 15.06 -4.59
N GLY A 50 -1.22 16.36 -4.74
CA GLY A 50 -1.17 17.02 -6.04
C GLY A 50 -2.56 17.26 -6.67
N GLY A 51 -2.67 17.06 -7.99
CA GLY A 51 -3.92 17.19 -8.74
C GLY A 51 -4.23 18.57 -9.31
N HIS A 52 -3.46 19.61 -8.96
CA HIS A 52 -3.69 21.00 -9.43
C HIS A 52 -2.53 21.53 -10.29
N GLY A 53 -1.89 20.64 -11.05
CA GLY A 53 -0.75 20.95 -11.88
C GLY A 53 0.56 21.12 -11.09
N LYS A 54 1.63 21.43 -11.84
CA LYS A 54 2.96 21.68 -11.29
C LYS A 54 2.99 22.99 -10.48
N GLY A 55 3.58 22.98 -9.29
CA GLY A 55 3.78 24.17 -8.48
C GLY A 55 4.13 23.87 -7.03
N SER A 56 4.23 24.91 -6.21
CA SER A 56 4.63 24.85 -4.79
C SER A 56 3.46 24.96 -3.81
N GLY A 57 2.22 25.09 -4.30
CA GLY A 57 1.02 25.10 -3.48
C GLY A 57 0.81 23.81 -2.68
N ILE A 58 -0.10 23.86 -1.70
CA ILE A 58 -0.39 22.72 -0.82
C ILE A 58 -0.95 21.49 -1.55
N ASN A 59 -1.65 21.71 -2.67
CA ASN A 59 -2.18 20.65 -3.54
C ASN A 59 -1.44 20.56 -4.88
N GLN A 60 -0.17 20.97 -4.92
CA GLN A 60 0.68 20.93 -6.10
C GLN A 60 2.00 20.22 -5.77
N LEU A 61 2.61 19.61 -6.78
CA LEU A 61 3.92 18.96 -6.69
C LEU A 61 4.78 19.46 -7.85
N ASP A 62 6.09 19.48 -7.69
CA ASP A 62 7.05 19.76 -8.75
C ASP A 62 8.14 18.68 -8.83
N GLY A 63 7.99 17.79 -9.82
CA GLY A 63 8.89 16.67 -10.07
C GLY A 63 9.08 15.74 -8.87
N PRO A 64 8.01 15.19 -8.26
CA PRO A 64 8.17 14.26 -7.15
C PRO A 64 8.97 13.03 -7.60
N SER A 65 9.96 12.62 -6.79
CA SER A 65 10.91 11.55 -7.14
C SER A 65 10.83 10.32 -6.24
N GLY A 66 9.99 10.36 -5.20
CA GLY A 66 9.83 9.27 -4.25
C GLY A 66 8.54 9.39 -3.45
N LEU A 67 8.03 8.22 -3.02
CA LEU A 67 6.79 8.02 -2.28
C LEU A 67 7.06 6.93 -1.23
N PHE A 68 6.62 7.15 0.00
CA PHE A 68 6.57 6.13 1.03
C PHE A 68 5.24 6.23 1.78
N VAL A 69 4.72 5.09 2.21
CA VAL A 69 3.53 4.99 3.06
C VAL A 69 3.90 4.15 4.26
N ASP A 70 3.67 4.67 5.47
CA ASP A 70 3.94 3.96 6.71
C ASP A 70 2.77 3.07 7.16
N ASP A 71 2.96 2.36 8.27
CA ASP A 71 1.96 1.44 8.82
C ASP A 71 0.72 2.18 9.36
N ASP A 72 0.82 3.48 9.65
CA ASP A 72 -0.28 4.36 10.06
C ASP A 72 -1.04 4.94 8.85
N GLN A 73 -0.71 4.50 7.63
CA GLN A 73 -1.26 4.99 6.35
C GLN A 73 -0.96 6.47 6.08
N THR A 74 0.08 7.01 6.72
CA THR A 74 0.60 8.33 6.38
C THR A 74 1.47 8.21 5.14
N MET A 75 1.17 9.02 4.13
CA MET A 75 1.96 9.10 2.92
C MET A 75 2.98 10.24 3.07
N VAL A 76 4.20 10.01 2.59
CA VAL A 76 5.20 11.06 2.41
C VAL A 76 5.77 11.03 1.01
N ILE A 77 6.00 12.21 0.44
CA ILE A 77 6.43 12.43 -0.94
C ILE A 77 7.68 13.29 -0.92
N ALA A 78 8.70 12.85 -1.64
CA ALA A 78 9.89 13.65 -1.94
C ALA A 78 9.58 14.55 -3.15
N ASP A 79 9.17 15.78 -2.87
CA ASP A 79 8.79 16.79 -3.87
C ASP A 79 10.04 17.56 -4.33
N TYR A 80 10.79 16.91 -5.23
CA TYR A 80 12.21 17.18 -5.48
C TYR A 80 12.51 18.63 -5.89
N TYR A 81 11.79 19.19 -6.86
CA TYR A 81 12.05 20.56 -7.33
C TYR A 81 11.49 21.63 -6.40
N ASN A 82 10.56 21.28 -5.52
CA ASN A 82 10.14 22.15 -4.41
C ASN A 82 11.06 22.04 -3.19
N HIS A 83 12.08 21.18 -3.23
CA HIS A 83 13.05 20.96 -2.15
C HIS A 83 12.39 20.66 -0.79
N ARG A 84 11.30 19.89 -0.80
CA ARG A 84 10.53 19.56 0.42
C ARG A 84 10.15 18.09 0.49
N ILE A 85 9.85 17.65 1.70
CA ILE A 85 9.07 16.45 1.96
C ILE A 85 7.65 16.91 2.33
N THR A 86 6.64 16.34 1.69
CA THR A 86 5.22 16.64 1.97
C THR A 86 4.45 15.36 2.24
N GLN A 87 3.27 15.49 2.84
CA GLN A 87 2.29 14.41 3.02
C GLN A 87 1.09 14.60 2.10
#